data_AF-U5H9J7-F1
#
_entry.id   AF-U5H9J7-F1
#
_cell.length_a   1.000
_cell.length_b   1.000
_cell.length_c   1.000
_cell.angle_alpha   90.00
_cell.angle_beta   90.00
_cell.angle_gamma   90.00
#
_symmetry.space_group_name_H-M   'P 1'
#
loop_
_entity.id
_entity.type
_entity.pdbx_description
1 polymer ?
#
loop_
_entity_poly.entity_id
_entity_poly.type
_entity_poly.pdbx_seq_one_letter_code
_entity_poly.pdbx_strand_id
1 'polypeptide(L)'
;MPSTVAEQVGIKPSSQDGPNKLPANFDDVEKLQDDKLIFCYRPVSSEGEPQIGALIDDVFVATGHGPWGITLALGTGLVMAELVLGSKKLSADISQLSPHRFD
;
A
#
# COMPACT_ATOMS: atom_id res chain seq x y z
N MET A 1 6.32 -12.32 35.81
CA MET A 1 6.76 -11.58 34.63
C MET A 1 5.81 -11.95 33.51
N PRO A 2 5.11 -11.01 32.85
CA PRO A 2 4.26 -11.35 31.72
C PRO A 2 5.14 -12.02 30.64
N SER A 3 4.70 -13.16 30.17
CA SER A 3 5.47 -14.05 29.29
C SER A 3 5.33 -13.70 27.81
N THR A 4 4.37 -12.83 27.49
CA THR A 4 4.04 -12.42 26.12
C THR A 4 3.64 -10.94 26.08
N VAL A 5 3.79 -10.35 24.90
CA VAL A 5 3.39 -8.95 24.65
C VAL A 5 1.90 -8.76 24.90
N ALA A 6 1.05 -9.75 24.55
CA ALA A 6 -0.39 -9.73 24.78
C ALA A 6 -0.77 -9.61 26.27
N GLU A 7 -0.06 -10.33 27.13
CA GLU A 7 -0.25 -10.30 28.58
C GLU A 7 0.18 -8.94 29.18
N GLN A 8 1.17 -8.29 28.55
CA GLN A 8 1.68 -6.98 28.95
C GLN A 8 0.77 -5.81 28.54
N VAL A 9 -0.09 -6.00 27.53
CA VAL A 9 -1.07 -5.01 27.04
C VAL A 9 -2.52 -5.30 27.49
N GLY A 10 -2.73 -6.29 28.37
CA GLY A 10 -4.04 -6.60 28.96
C GLY A 10 -5.06 -7.23 28.00
N ILE A 11 -4.63 -7.71 26.84
CA ILE A 11 -5.50 -8.37 25.86
C ILE A 11 -5.56 -9.86 26.20
N LYS A 12 -6.77 -10.39 26.46
CA LYS A 12 -6.96 -11.84 26.66
C LYS A 12 -6.74 -12.57 25.32
N PRO A 13 -5.74 -13.46 25.21
CA PRO A 13 -5.56 -14.27 24.01
C PRO A 13 -6.76 -15.20 23.84
N SER A 14 -7.23 -15.38 22.60
CA SER A 14 -8.24 -16.37 22.31
C SER A 14 -7.59 -17.76 22.24
N SER A 15 -8.39 -18.82 22.46
CA SER A 15 -7.90 -20.20 22.39
C SER A 15 -7.44 -20.64 20.99
N GLN A 16 -7.58 -19.78 19.99
CA GLN A 16 -7.19 -20.04 18.59
C GLN A 16 -5.90 -19.31 18.18
N ASP A 17 -5.32 -18.49 19.06
CA ASP A 17 -4.13 -17.72 18.76
C ASP A 17 -2.88 -18.58 18.99
N GLY A 18 -2.24 -18.99 17.89
CA GLY A 18 -0.91 -19.57 17.94
C GLY A 18 0.12 -18.57 18.49
N PRO A 19 1.29 -19.04 18.98
CA PRO A 19 2.24 -18.24 19.76
C PRO A 19 2.83 -17.01 19.05
N ASN A 20 2.64 -16.89 17.72
CA ASN A 20 3.17 -15.80 16.90
C ASN A 20 2.09 -15.01 16.13
N LYS A 21 0.80 -15.13 16.45
CA LYS A 21 -0.26 -14.40 15.76
C LYS A 21 -0.53 -13.07 16.50
N LEU A 22 -0.23 -11.95 15.85
CA LEU A 22 -0.81 -10.67 16.24
C LEU A 22 -2.35 -10.77 16.10
N PRO A 23 -3.14 -10.15 16.99
CA PRO A 23 -4.60 -10.09 16.87
C PRO A 23 -4.95 -9.24 15.63
N ALA A 24 -4.93 -9.89 14.48
CA ALA A 24 -5.13 -9.27 13.18
C ALA A 24 -6.02 -10.16 12.31
N ASN A 25 -6.98 -10.86 12.92
CA ASN A 25 -8.06 -11.49 12.19
C ASN A 25 -9.37 -10.82 12.60
N PHE A 26 -10.24 -10.69 11.61
CA PHE A 26 -11.51 -9.97 11.56
C PHE A 26 -12.47 -10.19 12.76
N ASP A 27 -12.22 -11.18 13.62
CA ASP A 27 -13.07 -11.56 14.75
C ASP A 27 -12.80 -10.75 16.04
N ASP A 28 -11.71 -9.96 16.10
CA ASP A 28 -11.42 -9.10 17.26
C ASP A 28 -12.00 -7.67 17.13
N VAL A 29 -12.71 -7.39 16.03
CA VAL A 29 -13.29 -6.06 15.76
C VAL A 29 -14.35 -5.68 16.81
N GLU A 30 -15.03 -6.65 17.43
CA GLU A 30 -15.98 -6.41 18.52
C GLU A 30 -15.33 -6.00 19.86
N LYS A 31 -14.02 -6.19 20.02
CA LYS A 31 -13.32 -5.91 21.29
C LYS A 31 -12.65 -4.53 21.33
N LEU A 32 -12.67 -3.78 20.24
CA LEU A 32 -12.09 -2.44 20.18
C LEU A 32 -13.19 -1.43 20.50
N GLN A 33 -13.48 -1.26 21.79
CA GLN A 33 -14.54 -0.37 22.28
C GLN A 33 -14.31 1.12 21.95
N ASP A 34 -13.11 1.50 21.50
CA ASP A 34 -12.71 2.89 21.22
C ASP A 34 -12.06 3.13 19.83
N ASP A 35 -11.91 2.11 18.98
CA ASP A 35 -11.18 2.27 17.71
C ASP A 35 -12.11 2.68 16.56
N LYS A 36 -11.89 3.88 16.04
CA LYS A 36 -12.51 4.32 14.79
C LYS A 36 -11.99 3.43 13.65
N LEU A 37 -12.79 2.45 13.25
CA LEU A 37 -12.54 1.70 12.03
C LEU A 37 -12.56 2.65 10.83
N ILE A 38 -11.49 2.61 10.03
CA ILE A 38 -11.37 3.41 8.81
C ILE A 38 -11.26 2.44 7.64
N PHE A 39 -12.18 2.60 6.68
CA PHE A 39 -12.16 1.90 5.40
C PHE A 39 -11.84 2.90 4.31
N CYS A 40 -10.98 2.50 3.37
CA CYS A 40 -10.59 3.32 2.23
C CYS A 40 -10.61 2.47 0.97
N TYR A 41 -10.96 3.09 -0.16
CA TYR A 41 -10.70 2.48 -1.46
C TYR A 41 -9.21 2.40 -1.69
N ARG A 42 -8.72 1.20 -2.01
CA ARG A 42 -7.34 0.98 -2.43
C ARG A 42 -7.30 0.96 -3.95
N PRO A 43 -6.55 1.85 -4.60
CA PRO A 43 -6.40 1.82 -6.05
C PRO A 43 -5.49 0.65 -6.40
N VAL A 44 -6.09 -0.51 -6.71
CA VAL A 44 -5.38 -1.74 -7.09
C VAL A 44 -5.64 -1.98 -8.57
N SER A 45 -4.57 -2.15 -9.34
CA SER A 45 -4.65 -2.57 -10.75
C SER A 45 -4.98 -4.07 -10.84
N SER A 46 -5.41 -4.54 -12.01
CA SER A 46 -5.68 -5.97 -12.25
C SER A 46 -4.46 -6.86 -11.98
N GLU A 47 -3.26 -6.37 -12.28
CA GLU A 47 -2.01 -7.12 -12.13
C GLU A 47 -1.36 -6.96 -10.74
N GLY A 48 -1.90 -6.09 -9.89
CA GLY A 48 -1.30 -5.77 -8.58
C GLY A 48 -0.06 -4.87 -8.65
N GLU A 49 0.35 -4.43 -9.85
CA GLU A 49 1.46 -3.50 -10.09
C GLU A 49 0.97 -2.12 -10.53
N PRO A 50 1.63 -1.02 -10.12
CA PRO A 50 1.18 0.32 -10.46
C PRO A 50 1.22 0.61 -11.96
N GLN A 51 0.44 1.61 -12.37
CA GLN A 51 0.48 2.21 -13.71
C GLN A 51 1.01 3.64 -13.57
N ILE A 52 2.19 3.88 -14.15
CA ILE A 52 2.97 5.11 -14.01
C ILE A 52 3.48 5.51 -15.40
N GLY A 53 3.13 6.71 -15.85
CA GLY A 53 3.64 7.25 -17.12
C GLY A 53 2.68 8.23 -17.80
N ALA A 54 3.03 8.60 -19.04
CA ALA A 54 2.13 9.35 -19.91
C ALA A 54 0.98 8.43 -20.37
N LEU A 55 -0.23 8.95 -20.35
CA LEU A 55 -1.43 8.30 -20.87
C LEU A 55 -1.76 8.81 -22.29
N ILE A 56 -1.56 10.10 -22.50
CA ILE A 56 -1.59 10.81 -23.78
C ILE A 56 -0.66 12.03 -23.65
N ASP A 57 -0.50 12.80 -24.72
CA ASP A 57 0.29 14.03 -24.70
C ASP A 57 -0.14 14.96 -23.55
N ASP A 58 0.85 15.42 -22.77
CA ASP A 58 0.71 16.29 -21.59
C ASP A 58 -0.22 15.77 -20.47
N VAL A 59 -0.62 14.50 -20.51
CA VAL A 59 -1.44 13.85 -19.46
C VAL A 59 -0.69 12.67 -18.89
N PHE A 60 -0.46 12.70 -17.58
CA PHE A 60 0.28 11.67 -16.86
C PHE A 60 -0.59 11.02 -15.79
N VAL A 61 -0.37 9.74 -15.53
CA VAL A 61 -1.06 8.98 -14.49
C VAL A 61 -0.06 8.25 -13.60
N ALA A 62 -0.38 8.21 -12.31
CA ALA A 62 0.31 7.41 -11.31
C ALA A 62 -0.74 6.80 -10.37
N THR A 63 -1.11 5.54 -10.62
CA THR A 63 -2.19 4.84 -9.90
C THR A 63 -1.88 3.37 -9.71
N GLY A 64 -2.76 2.63 -9.05
CA GLY A 64 -2.67 1.17 -8.94
C GLY A 64 -1.71 0.66 -7.86
N HIS A 65 -1.14 1.51 -7.01
CA HIS A 65 -0.16 1.13 -5.98
C HIS A 65 -0.73 0.27 -4.84
N GLY A 66 -2.05 0.12 -4.75
CA GLY A 66 -2.71 -0.68 -3.74
C GLY A 66 -2.33 -0.28 -2.30
N PRO A 67 -1.91 -1.22 -1.43
CA PRO A 67 -1.49 -0.91 -0.07
C PRO A 67 -0.11 -0.26 -0.01
N TRP A 68 0.68 -0.41 -1.07
CA TRP A 68 2.10 -0.05 -1.08
C TRP A 68 2.33 1.39 -1.52
N GLY A 69 1.24 2.14 -1.80
CA GLY A 69 1.32 3.53 -2.24
C GLY A 69 2.14 4.42 -1.30
N ILE A 70 1.97 4.29 0.02
CA ILE A 70 2.72 5.12 0.97
C ILE A 70 4.23 4.86 0.92
N THR A 71 4.64 3.60 0.72
CA THR A 71 6.04 3.20 0.62
C THR A 71 6.64 3.60 -0.73
N LEU A 72 5.86 3.51 -1.80
CA LEU A 72 6.30 3.76 -3.18
C LEU A 72 6.12 5.21 -3.64
N ALA A 73 5.45 6.05 -2.84
CA ALA A 73 5.09 7.42 -3.20
C ALA A 73 6.30 8.28 -3.53
N LEU A 74 7.41 8.15 -2.79
CA LEU A 74 8.60 8.98 -3.01
C LEU A 74 9.26 8.70 -4.37
N GLY A 75 9.46 7.42 -4.70
CA GLY A 75 10.03 7.03 -5.98
C GLY A 75 9.10 7.37 -7.15
N THR A 76 7.80 7.11 -6.98
CA THR A 76 6.77 7.47 -7.98
C THR A 76 6.75 8.98 -8.22
N GLY A 77 6.71 9.79 -7.15
CA GLY A 77 6.66 11.24 -7.24
C GLY A 77 7.89 11.83 -7.92
N LEU A 78 9.09 11.30 -7.63
CA LEU A 78 10.33 11.71 -8.29
C LEU A 78 10.28 11.46 -9.79
N VAL A 79 9.95 10.23 -10.21
CA VAL A 79 9.88 9.89 -11.64
C VAL A 79 8.77 10.66 -12.36
N MET A 80 7.62 10.85 -11.72
CA MET A 80 6.52 11.64 -12.30
C MET A 80 6.90 13.11 -12.48
N ALA A 81 7.63 13.71 -11.52
CA ALA A 81 8.13 15.07 -11.66
C ALA A 81 9.12 15.17 -12.83
N GLU A 82 10.02 14.20 -12.99
CA GLU A 82 10.96 14.15 -14.12
C GLU A 82 10.22 14.03 -15.47
N LEU A 83 9.18 13.20 -15.55
CA LEU A 83 8.35 13.07 -16.76
C LEU A 83 7.65 14.38 -17.10
N VAL A 84 6.97 15.00 -16.14
CA VAL A 84 6.21 16.25 -16.34
C VAL A 84 7.13 17.42 -16.71
N LEU A 85 8.36 17.46 -16.19
CA LEU A 85 9.35 18.49 -16.51
C LEU A 85 10.15 18.19 -17.80
N GLY A 86 9.88 17.07 -18.48
CA GLY A 86 10.54 16.71 -19.73
C GLY A 86 12.02 16.31 -19.57
N SER A 87 12.37 15.67 -18.44
CA SER A 87 13.73 15.19 -18.18
C SER A 87 14.21 14.19 -19.23
N LYS A 88 15.45 14.33 -19.70
CA LYS A 88 16.07 13.42 -20.69
C LYS A 88 16.37 12.03 -20.14
N LYS A 89 16.47 11.88 -18.82
CA LYS A 89 16.79 10.64 -18.12
C LYS A 89 16.00 10.56 -16.83
N LEU A 90 15.38 9.41 -16.59
CA LEU A 90 14.64 9.13 -15.37
C LEU A 90 15.54 8.51 -14.30
N SER A 91 15.17 8.72 -13.05
CA SER A 91 15.83 8.14 -11.88
C SER A 91 15.61 6.62 -11.74
N ALA A 92 14.56 6.07 -12.35
CA ALA A 92 14.28 4.63 -12.40
C ALA A 92 13.69 4.23 -13.76
N ASP A 93 13.90 2.97 -14.14
CA ASP A 93 13.22 2.37 -15.30
C ASP A 93 11.78 2.00 -14.92
N ILE A 94 10.83 2.61 -15.61
CA ILE A 94 9.39 2.41 -15.43
C ILE A 94 8.73 1.80 -16.67
N SER A 95 9.50 1.27 -17.62
CA SER A 95 8.98 0.71 -18.88
C SER A 95 7.90 -0.36 -18.66
N GLN A 96 8.07 -1.19 -17.64
CA GLN A 96 7.11 -2.23 -17.24
C GLN A 96 5.89 -1.69 -16.48
N LEU A 97 5.90 -0.43 -16.09
CA LEU A 97 4.81 0.22 -15.36
C LEU A 97 3.98 1.14 -16.25
N SER A 98 4.30 1.23 -17.55
CA SER A 98 3.59 2.08 -18.51
C SER A 98 2.08 1.81 -18.51
N PRO A 99 1.22 2.85 -18.59
CA PRO A 99 -0.21 2.69 -18.81
C PRO A 99 -0.55 1.93 -20.11
N HIS A 100 0.34 2.02 -21.11
CA HIS A 100 0.21 1.39 -22.42
C HIS A 100 0.81 -0.02 -22.52
N ARG A 101 1.23 -0.63 -21.40
CA ARG A 101 1.93 -1.94 -21.44
C ARG A 101 1.07 -3.11 -21.93
N PHE A 102 -0.21 -2.88 -22.19
CA PHE A 102 -1.20 -3.88 -22.62
C PHE A 102 -1.90 -3.54 -23.95
N ASP A 103 -1.48 -2.46 -24.61
CA ASP A 103 -2.04 -2.04 -25.89
C ASP A 103 -1.58 -2.93 -27.06
#